data_AF-A0A1V5U3S4-F1
#
_entry.id   AF-A0A1V5U3S4-F1
#
_cell.length_a   1.000
_cell.length_b   1.000
_cell.length_c   1.000
_cell.angle_alpha   90.00
_cell.angle_beta   90.00
_cell.angle_gamma   90.00
#
_symmetry.space_group_name_H-M   'P 1'
#
loop_
_entity.id
_entity.type
_entity.pdbx_description
1 polymer ?
#
loop_
_entity_poly.entity_id
_entity_poly.type
_entity_poly.pdbx_seq_one_letter_code
_entity_poly.pdbx_strand_id
1 'polypeptide(L)'
;MLETTNIGNVNAGVAFNQGGGVSQAVGALAYSGSNSITVSQMSAYVIQDGAVTGSFQMAILQPTSTTSATVIALTSTASAIAPGLFTLPLVSPVTLLDTQIYYLAVYNQVSGSSIAGFAAGFTVAQDAPPINFRVQNIAGFVLGQTVSISDVSLQLSPWVCAHE
;
A
#
# COMPACT_ATOMS: atom_id res chain seq x y z
N MET A 1 5.50 -5.36 14.08
CA MET A 1 5.39 -4.55 12.84
C MET A 1 5.31 -5.47 11.64
N LEU A 2 4.67 -5.03 10.57
CA LEU A 2 4.58 -5.71 9.30
C LEU A 2 4.97 -4.73 8.19
N GLU A 3 5.93 -5.08 7.34
CA GLU A 3 6.40 -4.22 6.25
C GLU A 3 6.38 -4.97 4.91
N THR A 4 6.15 -4.24 3.82
CA THR A 4 6.14 -4.78 2.45
C THR A 4 7.53 -5.06 1.89
N THR A 5 8.53 -4.29 2.34
CA THR A 5 9.94 -4.46 2.01
C THR A 5 10.78 -3.79 3.10
N ASN A 6 12.07 -4.13 3.18
CA ASN A 6 12.96 -3.49 4.14
C ASN A 6 13.33 -2.08 3.66
N ILE A 7 13.31 -1.10 4.57
CA ILE A 7 13.65 0.29 4.25
C ILE A 7 15.07 0.45 3.69
N GLY A 8 16.02 -0.39 4.13
CA GLY A 8 17.40 -0.38 3.65
C GLY A 8 17.57 -0.90 2.22
N ASN A 9 16.56 -1.56 1.66
CA ASN A 9 16.57 -2.08 0.29
C ASN A 9 15.88 -1.14 -0.71
N VAL A 10 15.31 -0.03 -0.25
CA VAL A 10 14.64 0.95 -1.12
C VAL A 10 15.61 1.45 -2.19
N ASN A 11 15.23 1.30 -3.45
CA ASN A 11 16.08 1.64 -4.60
C ASN A 11 15.31 2.38 -5.72
N ALA A 12 14.01 2.62 -5.55
CA ALA A 12 13.16 3.27 -6.53
C ALA A 12 12.01 4.05 -5.85
N GLY A 13 11.31 4.87 -6.63
CA GLY A 13 10.10 5.56 -6.20
C GLY A 13 8.92 5.20 -7.11
N VAL A 14 7.75 4.96 -6.52
CA VAL A 14 6.48 4.77 -7.21
C VAL A 14 5.80 6.13 -7.34
N ALA A 15 5.87 6.74 -8.52
CA ALA A 15 5.27 8.05 -8.77
C ALA A 15 3.75 8.04 -8.57
N PHE A 16 3.18 9.16 -8.10
CA PHE A 16 1.72 9.31 -7.91
C PHE A 16 0.91 8.99 -9.18
N ASN A 17 1.50 9.17 -10.37
CA ASN A 17 0.88 8.90 -11.67
C ASN A 17 1.54 7.76 -12.47
N GLN A 18 2.28 6.86 -11.80
CA GLN A 18 2.93 5.71 -12.41
C GLN A 18 1.98 4.91 -13.32
N GLY A 19 2.19 5.01 -14.65
CA GLY A 19 1.36 4.36 -15.66
C GLY A 19 0.08 5.12 -16.04
N GLY A 20 0.07 6.44 -15.87
CA GLY A 20 -0.79 7.39 -16.60
C GLY A 20 -2.07 7.85 -15.89
N GLY A 21 -2.47 7.21 -14.78
CA GLY A 21 -3.64 7.58 -13.99
C GLY A 21 -3.30 8.41 -12.75
N VAL A 22 -4.10 9.42 -12.43
CA VAL A 22 -3.89 10.30 -11.23
C VAL A 22 -4.60 9.80 -9.97
N SER A 23 -5.49 8.81 -10.12
CA SER A 23 -6.27 8.22 -9.03
C SER A 23 -5.93 6.74 -8.94
N GLN A 24 -4.84 6.43 -8.26
CA GLN A 24 -4.37 5.07 -8.14
C GLN A 24 -3.95 4.74 -6.72
N ALA A 25 -4.17 3.48 -6.37
CA ALA A 25 -3.48 2.88 -5.24
C ALA A 25 -2.52 1.81 -5.73
N VAL A 26 -1.44 1.68 -5.00
CA VAL A 26 -0.42 0.67 -5.19
C VAL A 26 -0.25 -0.08 -3.89
N GLY A 27 -0.03 -1.39 -3.97
CA GLY A 27 0.13 -2.20 -2.79
C GLY A 27 1.07 -3.36 -3.03
N ALA A 28 1.61 -3.86 -1.94
CA ALA A 28 2.50 -5.00 -1.94
C ALA A 28 2.10 -5.97 -0.83
N LEU A 29 2.36 -7.25 -1.10
CA LEU A 29 2.10 -8.35 -0.21
C LEU A 29 2.97 -8.19 1.04
N ALA A 30 2.37 -8.39 2.20
CA ALA A 30 3.06 -8.40 3.48
C ALA A 30 2.57 -9.59 4.31
N TYR A 31 3.51 -10.30 4.92
CA TYR A 31 3.24 -11.47 5.73
C TYR A 31 3.98 -11.38 7.06
N SER A 32 3.27 -11.51 8.19
CA SER A 32 3.84 -11.39 9.53
C SER A 32 4.56 -12.66 10.01
N GLY A 33 4.46 -13.77 9.27
CA GLY A 33 5.07 -15.02 9.69
C GLY A 33 4.32 -15.62 10.88
N SER A 34 5.05 -15.97 11.93
CA SER A 34 4.59 -16.86 13.00
C SER A 34 3.91 -16.17 14.19
N ASN A 35 3.68 -14.85 14.14
CA ASN A 35 3.05 -14.12 15.25
C ASN A 35 1.91 -13.24 14.76
N SER A 36 0.77 -13.32 15.47
CA SER A 36 -0.32 -12.37 15.31
C SER A 36 0.09 -11.02 15.92
N ILE A 37 -0.25 -9.92 15.26
CA ILE A 37 0.10 -8.57 15.70
C ILE A 37 -1.13 -7.67 15.69
N THR A 38 -1.29 -6.82 16.71
CA THR A 38 -2.26 -5.73 16.66
C THR A 38 -1.56 -4.50 16.10
N VAL A 39 -2.18 -3.84 15.13
CA VAL A 39 -1.65 -2.62 14.51
C VAL A 39 -2.67 -1.50 14.68
N SER A 40 -2.18 -0.31 14.99
CA SER A 40 -2.98 0.91 15.15
C SER A 40 -2.51 2.03 14.23
N GLN A 41 -1.37 1.86 13.55
CA GLN A 41 -0.75 2.87 12.72
C GLN A 41 -0.26 2.26 11.41
N MET A 42 -0.22 3.09 10.38
CA MET A 42 0.46 2.78 9.13
C MET A 42 1.43 3.89 8.78
N SER A 43 2.55 3.52 8.16
CA SER A 43 3.52 4.45 7.62
C SER A 43 3.86 4.13 6.17
N ALA A 44 4.14 5.18 5.42
CA ALA A 44 4.75 5.09 4.10
C ALA A 44 5.99 5.97 4.08
N TYR A 45 6.97 5.59 3.27
CA TYR A 45 8.11 6.45 2.99
C TYR A 45 7.72 7.32 1.81
N VAL A 46 7.42 8.58 2.09
CA VAL A 46 7.08 9.58 1.09
C VAL A 46 8.35 10.26 0.60
N ILE A 47 8.57 10.23 -0.70
CA ILE A 47 9.52 11.09 -1.41
C ILE A 47 8.68 12.21 -2.00
N GLN A 48 8.81 13.43 -1.49
CA GLN A 48 8.02 14.57 -1.94
C GLN A 48 8.94 15.64 -2.51
N ASP A 49 8.69 16.02 -3.76
CA ASP A 49 9.49 17.01 -4.49
C ASP A 49 8.85 18.41 -4.48
N GLY A 50 7.69 18.58 -3.81
CA GLY A 50 7.02 19.87 -3.68
C GLY A 50 5.80 19.90 -2.74
N ALA A 51 5.41 21.09 -2.28
CA ALA A 51 4.32 21.31 -1.34
C ALA A 51 2.93 21.31 -2.00
N VAL A 52 2.56 20.19 -2.61
CA VAL A 52 1.24 20.02 -3.24
C VAL A 52 0.29 19.25 -2.34
N THR A 53 -1.00 19.56 -2.46
CA THR A 53 -2.09 18.90 -1.73
C THR A 53 -2.76 17.86 -2.60
N GLY A 54 -3.22 16.78 -1.98
CA GLY A 54 -3.94 15.70 -2.63
C GLY A 54 -4.39 14.69 -1.59
N SER A 55 -5.33 13.82 -1.97
CA SER A 55 -5.79 12.77 -1.06
C SER A 55 -4.71 11.71 -0.88
N PHE A 56 -4.35 11.45 0.36
CA PHE A 56 -3.43 10.39 0.74
C PHE A 56 -4.08 9.48 1.77
N GLN A 57 -4.00 8.18 1.57
CA GLN A 57 -4.59 7.20 2.48
C GLN A 57 -3.82 5.89 2.41
N MET A 58 -3.73 5.19 3.53
CA MET A 58 -3.16 3.85 3.60
C MET A 58 -4.23 2.85 4.02
N ALA A 59 -4.10 1.61 3.54
CA ALA A 59 -5.03 0.54 3.85
C ALA A 59 -4.33 -0.81 3.99
N ILE A 60 -4.95 -1.66 4.80
CA ILE A 60 -4.63 -3.08 4.92
C ILE A 60 -5.74 -3.85 4.22
N LEU A 61 -5.35 -4.69 3.27
CA LEU A 61 -6.27 -5.53 2.53
C LEU A 61 -5.98 -7.00 2.80
N GLN A 62 -7.01 -7.82 2.78
CA GLN A 62 -6.90 -9.28 2.85
C GLN A 62 -7.24 -9.88 1.47
N PRO A 63 -6.35 -10.66 0.84
CA PRO A 63 -6.65 -11.36 -0.39
C PRO A 63 -7.85 -12.31 -0.20
N THR A 64 -8.81 -12.26 -1.12
CA THR A 64 -9.96 -13.19 -1.17
C THR A 64 -9.87 -14.14 -2.36
N SER A 65 -9.11 -13.77 -3.39
CA SER A 65 -8.72 -14.61 -4.51
C SER A 65 -7.33 -14.19 -5.01
N THR A 66 -6.86 -14.79 -6.11
CA THR A 66 -5.64 -14.36 -6.80
C THR A 66 -5.77 -13.01 -7.51
N THR A 67 -6.99 -12.48 -7.64
CA THR A 67 -7.31 -11.26 -8.40
C THR A 67 -8.07 -10.21 -7.60
N SER A 68 -8.47 -10.53 -6.37
CA SER A 68 -9.26 -9.63 -5.52
C SER A 68 -8.78 -9.65 -4.07
N ALA A 69 -8.87 -8.49 -3.41
CA ALA A 69 -8.65 -8.33 -1.97
C ALA A 69 -9.71 -7.42 -1.35
N THR A 70 -10.02 -7.61 -0.08
CA THR A 70 -10.99 -6.80 0.66
C THR A 70 -10.26 -5.88 1.64
N VAL A 71 -10.65 -4.61 1.71
CA VAL A 71 -10.12 -3.64 2.68
C VAL A 71 -10.61 -4.00 4.09
N ILE A 72 -9.70 -4.31 5.00
CA ILE A 72 -10.01 -4.70 6.39
C ILE A 72 -9.66 -3.61 7.41
N ALA A 73 -8.76 -2.69 7.06
CA ALA A 73 -8.44 -1.52 7.85
C ALA A 73 -7.92 -0.40 6.95
N LEU A 74 -8.06 0.85 7.39
CA LEU A 74 -7.60 2.03 6.66
C LEU A 74 -7.31 3.19 7.60
N THR A 75 -6.50 4.13 7.13
CA THR A 75 -6.25 5.41 7.80
C THR A 75 -7.32 6.43 7.39
N SER A 76 -7.43 7.52 8.16
CA SER A 76 -8.12 8.72 7.67
C SER A 76 -7.41 9.28 6.44
N THR A 77 -8.14 9.94 5.55
CA THR A 77 -7.57 10.64 4.41
C THR A 77 -6.82 11.89 4.89
N ALA A 78 -5.53 11.97 4.57
CA ALA A 78 -4.74 13.19 4.73
C ALA A 78 -4.78 14.02 3.43
N SER A 79 -4.87 15.35 3.55
CA SER A 79 -4.83 16.28 2.42
C SER A 79 -3.43 16.87 2.15
N ALA A 80 -2.52 16.68 3.10
CA ALA A 80 -1.13 17.08 3.03
C ALA A 80 -0.27 15.98 3.63
N ILE A 81 0.89 15.76 3.02
CA ILE A 81 1.91 14.81 3.46
C ILE A 81 3.23 15.55 3.63
N ALA A 82 4.17 14.93 4.37
CA ALA A 82 5.53 15.40 4.53
C ALA A 82 6.52 14.37 3.99
N PRO A 83 7.71 14.79 3.51
CA PRO A 83 8.74 13.86 3.07
C PRO A 83 9.29 13.04 4.24
N GLY A 84 9.76 11.83 3.95
CA GLY A 84 10.29 10.88 4.93
C GLY A 84 9.24 9.87 5.37
N LEU A 85 9.38 9.37 6.61
CA LEU A 85 8.41 8.48 7.21
C LEU A 85 7.15 9.27 7.58
N PHE A 86 6.08 9.04 6.84
CA PHE A 86 4.79 9.66 7.07
C PHE A 86 3.83 8.65 7.67
N THR A 87 3.44 8.88 8.93
CA THR A 87 2.62 7.96 9.74
C THR A 87 1.21 8.52 9.90
N LEU A 88 0.21 7.66 9.73
CA LEU A 88 -1.19 7.98 10.03
C LEU A 88 -1.78 6.89 10.93
N PRO A 89 -2.65 7.25 11.88
CA PRO A 89 -3.40 6.27 12.65
C PRO A 89 -4.43 5.57 11.77
N LEU A 90 -4.65 4.28 12.05
CA LEU A 90 -5.81 3.55 11.55
C LEU A 90 -7.08 4.11 12.21
N VAL A 91 -8.19 4.10 11.48
CA VAL A 91 -9.51 4.51 12.02
C VAL A 91 -9.93 3.62 13.19
N SER A 92 -9.54 2.35 13.16
CA SER A 92 -9.64 1.40 14.26
C SER A 92 -8.41 0.49 14.23
N PRO A 93 -7.82 0.14 15.39
CA PRO A 93 -6.82 -0.92 15.46
C PRO A 93 -7.38 -2.23 14.89
N VAL A 94 -6.52 -3.03 14.29
CA VAL A 94 -6.87 -4.36 13.74
C VAL A 94 -5.83 -5.38 14.16
N THR A 95 -6.26 -6.62 14.40
CA THR A 95 -5.35 -7.74 14.65
C THR A 95 -5.14 -8.52 13.37
N LEU A 96 -3.88 -8.61 12.95
CA LEU A 96 -3.42 -9.37 11.80
C LEU A 96 -2.95 -10.74 12.31
N LEU A 97 -3.51 -11.81 11.73
CA LEU A 97 -3.26 -13.19 12.12
C LEU A 97 -2.02 -13.73 11.41
N ASP A 98 -1.26 -14.58 12.11
CA ASP A 98 -0.07 -15.30 11.59
C ASP A 98 -0.38 -16.27 10.45
N THR A 99 -1.61 -16.76 10.36
CA THR A 99 -2.05 -17.72 9.33
C THR A 99 -2.54 -17.05 8.05
N GLN A 100 -2.48 -15.72 7.95
CA GLN A 100 -3.05 -14.96 6.84
C GLN A 100 -2.02 -14.08 6.15
N ILE A 101 -2.21 -13.94 4.83
CA ILE A 101 -1.48 -12.99 4.00
C ILE A 101 -2.27 -11.69 3.99
N TYR A 102 -1.57 -10.56 4.00
CA TYR A 102 -2.15 -9.24 3.86
C TYR A 102 -1.48 -8.47 2.73
N TYR A 103 -2.14 -7.42 2.26
CA TYR A 103 -1.53 -6.38 1.47
C TYR A 103 -1.50 -5.10 2.27
N LEU A 104 -0.39 -4.37 2.19
CA LEU A 104 -0.34 -2.98 2.61
C LEU A 104 -0.35 -2.12 1.36
N ALA A 105 -1.28 -1.17 1.30
CA ALA A 105 -1.50 -0.35 0.13
C ALA A 105 -1.54 1.14 0.47
N VAL A 106 -1.13 1.95 -0.50
CA VAL A 106 -1.15 3.41 -0.43
C VAL A 106 -1.94 3.93 -1.61
N TYR A 107 -2.94 4.74 -1.31
CA TYR A 107 -3.60 5.62 -2.25
C TYR A 107 -2.96 7.00 -2.18
N ASN A 108 -2.46 7.49 -3.31
CA ASN A 108 -1.71 8.73 -3.36
C ASN A 108 -2.13 9.57 -4.58
N GLN A 109 -2.80 10.70 -4.32
CA GLN A 109 -3.11 11.72 -5.32
C GLN A 109 -2.29 13.00 -5.14
N VAL A 110 -1.30 13.02 -4.25
CA VAL A 110 -0.47 14.20 -4.03
C VAL A 110 0.50 14.34 -5.21
N SER A 111 0.23 15.28 -6.11
CA SER A 111 1.08 15.50 -7.28
C SER A 111 2.47 15.99 -6.85
N GLY A 112 3.52 15.50 -7.52
CA GLY A 112 4.90 15.77 -7.09
C GLY A 112 5.34 14.96 -5.86
N SER A 113 4.65 13.86 -5.55
CA SER A 113 5.13 12.86 -4.61
C SER A 113 5.33 11.49 -5.29
N SER A 114 6.19 10.69 -4.69
CA SER A 114 6.36 9.28 -4.96
C SER A 114 6.48 8.51 -3.65
N ILE A 115 6.12 7.23 -3.68
CA ILE A 115 6.29 6.34 -2.53
C ILE A 115 7.58 5.58 -2.74
N ALA A 116 8.51 5.68 -1.80
CA ALA A 116 9.75 4.92 -1.88
C ALA A 116 9.43 3.43 -1.95
N GLY A 117 10.20 2.67 -2.70
CA GLY A 117 9.92 1.27 -2.93
C GLY A 117 11.12 0.49 -3.41
N PHE A 118 10.89 -0.80 -3.61
CA PHE A 118 11.87 -1.74 -4.09
C PHE A 118 11.41 -2.35 -5.42
N ALA A 119 12.31 -2.44 -6.39
CA ALA A 119 12.06 -3.15 -7.62
C ALA A 119 11.91 -4.65 -7.35
N ALA A 120 10.67 -5.12 -7.35
CA ALA A 120 10.30 -6.51 -7.12
C ALA A 120 9.19 -6.91 -8.10
N GLY A 121 9.26 -8.13 -8.61
CA GLY A 121 8.17 -8.73 -9.37
C GLY A 121 8.59 -9.34 -10.70
N PHE A 122 7.73 -10.22 -11.18
CA PHE A 122 7.77 -10.83 -12.50
C PHE A 122 6.52 -10.38 -13.27
N THR A 123 6.63 -10.20 -14.58
CA THR A 123 5.53 -9.70 -15.45
C THR A 123 4.49 -10.77 -15.85
N VAL A 124 4.46 -11.91 -15.17
CA VAL A 124 3.65 -13.06 -15.59
C VAL A 124 2.42 -13.25 -14.70
N ALA A 125 1.30 -13.61 -15.31
CA ALA A 125 0.06 -13.99 -14.63
C ALA A 125 0.29 -15.25 -13.77
N GLN A 126 -0.12 -15.25 -12.50
CA GLN A 126 0.19 -16.30 -11.53
C GLN A 126 -1.05 -17.08 -11.04
N ASP A 127 -0.82 -18.36 -10.68
CA ASP A 127 -1.70 -19.27 -9.91
C ASP A 127 -1.75 -18.90 -8.40
N ALA A 128 -1.24 -17.74 -7.99
CA ALA A 128 -1.14 -17.28 -6.61
C ALA A 128 -1.45 -15.78 -6.51
N PRO A 129 -1.79 -15.26 -5.30
CA PRO A 129 -1.94 -13.81 -5.11
C PRO A 129 -0.66 -13.06 -5.50
N PRO A 130 -0.78 -11.93 -6.22
CA PRO A 130 0.38 -11.21 -6.75
C PRO A 130 1.22 -10.58 -5.65
N ILE A 131 2.53 -10.44 -5.87
CA ILE A 131 3.40 -9.72 -4.91
C ILE A 131 3.06 -8.23 -4.91
N ASN A 132 2.88 -7.65 -6.09
CA ASN A 132 2.59 -6.23 -6.29
C ASN A 132 1.33 -6.08 -7.11
N PHE A 133 0.53 -5.07 -6.78
CA PHE A 133 -0.61 -4.70 -7.59
C PHE A 133 -0.74 -3.19 -7.71
N ARG A 134 -1.44 -2.79 -8.75
CA ARG A 134 -1.98 -1.44 -8.91
C ARG A 134 -3.49 -1.53 -9.06
N VAL A 135 -4.19 -0.54 -8.55
CA VAL A 135 -5.59 -0.30 -8.89
C VAL A 135 -5.74 1.15 -9.34
N GLN A 136 -6.42 1.37 -10.45
CA GLN A 136 -6.65 2.69 -11.03
C GLN A 136 -8.14 3.06 -10.94
N ASN A 137 -8.41 4.36 -11.05
CA ASN A 137 -9.76 4.93 -11.07
C ASN A 137 -10.56 4.68 -9.78
N ILE A 138 -9.87 4.63 -8.63
CA ILE A 138 -10.52 4.58 -7.31
C ILE A 138 -10.56 5.98 -6.69
N ALA A 139 -11.57 6.27 -5.88
CA ALA A 139 -11.70 7.55 -5.16
C ALA A 139 -10.98 7.55 -3.79
N GLY A 140 -10.35 6.44 -3.43
CA GLY A 140 -9.82 6.14 -2.10
C GLY A 140 -10.25 4.73 -1.66
N PHE A 141 -9.87 4.33 -0.46
CA PHE A 141 -10.28 3.07 0.16
C PHE A 141 -11.52 3.27 1.03
N VAL A 142 -12.41 2.27 0.98
CA VAL A 142 -13.56 2.15 1.87
C VAL A 142 -13.50 0.82 2.60
N LEU A 143 -13.82 0.79 3.90
CA LEU A 143 -13.81 -0.43 4.68
C LEU A 143 -14.81 -1.45 4.11
N GLY A 144 -14.38 -2.71 3.94
CA GLY A 144 -15.18 -3.76 3.32
C GLY A 144 -15.24 -3.72 1.78
N GLN A 145 -14.62 -2.73 1.13
CA GLN A 145 -14.54 -2.66 -0.32
C GLN A 145 -13.70 -3.82 -0.88
N THR A 146 -14.19 -4.45 -1.94
CA THR A 146 -13.37 -5.36 -2.77
C THR A 146 -12.61 -4.55 -3.82
N VAL A 147 -11.30 -4.75 -3.85
CA VAL A 147 -10.34 -4.11 -4.75
C VAL A 147 -9.78 -5.16 -5.69
N SER A 148 -9.71 -4.84 -6.98
CA SER A 148 -9.01 -5.68 -7.96
C SER A 148 -7.50 -5.53 -7.77
N ILE A 149 -6.82 -6.65 -7.59
CA ILE A 149 -5.35 -6.74 -7.50
C ILE A 149 -4.75 -7.38 -8.76
N SER A 150 -5.54 -7.54 -9.84
CA SER A 150 -5.11 -8.26 -11.05
C SER A 150 -4.10 -7.51 -11.91
N ASP A 151 -3.98 -6.19 -11.77
CA ASP A 151 -2.99 -5.41 -12.50
C ASP A 151 -1.62 -5.50 -11.83
N VAL A 152 -0.81 -6.43 -12.37
CA VAL A 152 0.56 -6.72 -11.94
C VAL A 152 1.61 -6.03 -12.82
N SER A 153 1.22 -5.03 -13.61
CA SER A 153 2.18 -4.28 -14.45
C SER A 153 3.20 -3.50 -13.62
N LEU A 154 2.92 -3.27 -12.33
CA LEU A 154 3.79 -2.61 -11.40
C LEU A 154 4.88 -3.58 -10.88
N GLN A 155 6.12 -3.36 -11.30
CA GLN A 155 7.31 -4.09 -10.81
C GLN A 155 7.96 -3.43 -9.59
N LEU A 156 7.20 -2.62 -8.85
CA LEU A 156 7.69 -1.87 -7.70
C LEU A 156 6.80 -2.17 -6.49
N SER A 157 7.41 -2.69 -5.43
CA SER A 157 6.77 -2.81 -4.12
C SER A 157 6.91 -1.47 -3.38
N PRO A 158 5.83 -0.73 -3.12
CA PRO A 158 5.91 0.46 -2.27
C PRO A 158 6.34 0.04 -0.86
N TRP A 159 7.18 0.84 -0.21
CA TRP A 159 7.52 0.68 1.20
C TRP A 159 6.37 1.21 2.04
N VAL A 160 5.70 0.28 2.72
CA VAL A 160 4.58 0.54 3.61
C VAL A 160 4.74 -0.36 4.82
N CYS A 161 4.45 0.18 6.00
CA CYS A 161 4.55 -0.53 7.26
C CYS A 161 3.29 -0.36 8.09
N ALA A 162 2.78 -1.44 8.68
CA ALA A 162 1.77 -1.43 9.72
C ALA A 162 2.40 -1.77 11.08
N HIS A 163 2.11 -0.99 12.11
CA HIS A 163 2.65 -1.15 13.46
C HIS A 163 1.67 -0.65 14.52
N GLU A 164 2.03 -0.87 15.78
CA GLU A 164 1.32 -0.38 16.96
C GLU A 164 1.35 1.14 17.03
#